data_AF-A0A5P2FXS9-F1
#
_entry.id   AF-A0A5P2FXS9-F1
#
_cell.length_a   1.000
_cell.length_b   1.000
_cell.length_c   1.000
_cell.angle_alpha   90.00
_cell.angle_beta   90.00
_cell.angle_gamma   90.00
#
_symmetry.space_group_name_H-M   'P 1'
#
loop_
_entity.id
_entity.type
_entity.pdbx_description
1 polymer ?
#
loop_
_entity_poly.entity_id
_entity_poly.type
_entity_poly.pdbx_seq_one_letter_code
_entity_poly.pdbx_strand_id
1 'polypeptide(L)' 'MNVDFIVVGQGVCGTFLSYYLLEKGFSVIVVDQFRENTASQIASGVINPVTGRRIVKTWMIRVLKMLRKNHT' A
#
# COMPACT_ATOMS: atom_id res chain seq x y z
N MET A 1 6.56 12.40 23.82
CA MET A 1 5.58 11.86 22.85
C MET A 1 5.77 10.36 22.85
N ASN A 2 4.74 9.58 23.21
CA ASN A 2 4.80 8.12 23.17
C ASN A 2 3.83 7.65 22.08
N VAL A 3 4.28 6.73 21.23
CA VAL A 3 3.46 6.16 20.16
C VAL A 3 3.65 4.65 20.13
N ASP A 4 2.61 3.93 19.73
CA ASP A 4 2.62 2.47 19.69
C ASP A 4 3.50 1.95 18.54
N PHE A 5 3.52 2.67 17.41
CA PHE A 5 4.28 2.28 16.22
C PHE A 5 5.00 3.45 15.54
N ILE A 6 6.20 3.16 15.02
CA ILE A 6 6.89 3.99 14.05
C ILE A 6 6.97 3.21 12.74
N VAL A 7 6.43 3.77 11.67
CA VAL A 7 6.51 3.23 10.31
C VAL A 7 7.54 4.02 9.54
N VAL A 8 8.58 3.35 9.02
CA VAL A 8 9.60 3.99 8.19
C VAL A 8 9.34 3.67 6.72
N GLY A 9 9.11 4.71 5.93
CA GLY A 9 8.75 4.62 4.51
C GLY A 9 7.27 4.91 4.24
N GLN A 10 6.97 5.92 3.43
CA GLN A 10 5.61 6.32 3.04
C GLN A 10 5.27 5.90 1.59
N GLY A 11 5.73 4.72 1.19
CA GLY A 11 5.27 4.08 -0.04
C GLY A 11 3.87 3.46 0.10
N VAL A 12 3.47 2.65 -0.89
CA VAL A 12 2.16 1.96 -0.89
C VAL A 12 1.99 1.11 0.37
N CYS A 13 2.98 0.28 0.71
CA CYS A 13 2.91 -0.59 1.90
C CYS A 13 2.85 0.20 3.21
N GLY A 14 3.70 1.22 3.36
CA GLY A 14 3.74 2.04 4.58
C GLY A 14 2.45 2.81 4.81
N THR A 15 1.84 3.31 3.73
CA THR A 15 0.54 3.98 3.76
C THR A 15 -0.60 3.04 4.17
N PHE A 16 -0.67 1.84 3.60
CA PHE A 16 -1.70 0.86 4.00
C PHE A 16 -1.51 0.37 5.43
N LEU A 17 -0.27 0.11 5.85
CA LEU A 17 0.01 -0.35 7.20
C LEU A 17 -0.37 0.72 8.24
N SER A 18 0.03 1.98 8.03
CA SER A 18 -0.32 3.05 8.95
C SER A 18 -1.83 3.28 9.00
N TYR A 19 -2.52 3.25 7.86
CA TYR A 19 -3.98 3.34 7.79
C TYR A 19 -4.67 2.27 8.65
N TYR A 20 -4.31 0.99 8.49
CA TYR A 20 -4.94 -0.09 9.25
C TYR A 20 -4.58 -0.06 10.74
N LEU A 21 -3.37 0.37 11.11
CA LEU A 21 -3.01 0.56 12.52
C LEU A 21 -3.84 1.68 13.16
N LEU A 22 -4.05 2.79 12.43
CA LEU A 22 -4.92 3.87 12.88
C LEU A 22 -6.38 3.42 13.02
N GLU A 23 -6.91 2.63 12.08
CA GLU A 23 -8.26 2.04 12.20
C GLU A 23 -8.42 1.12 13.41
N LYS A 24 -7.34 0.51 13.90
CA LYS A 24 -7.32 -0.32 15.11
C LYS A 24 -7.14 0.48 16.40
N GLY A 25 -7.04 1.81 16.32
CA GLY A 25 -6.92 2.70 17.47
C GLY A 25 -5.50 2.86 18.00
N PHE A 26 -4.47 2.41 17.26
CA PHE A 26 -3.09 2.62 17.65
C PHE A 26 -2.59 4.01 17.26
N SER A 27 -1.70 4.55 18.07
CA SER A 27 -0.94 5.76 17.75
C SER A 27 0.26 5.43 16.87
N VAL A 28 0.38 6.13 15.74
CA VAL A 28 1.39 5.83 14.70
C VAL A 28 2.08 7.11 14.26
N ILE A 29 3.41 7.05 14.14
CA ILE A 29 4.20 8.06 13.43
C ILE A 29 4.76 7.42 12.16
N VAL A 30 4.59 8.10 11.02
CA VAL A 30 5.22 7.72 9.76
C VAL A 30 6.39 8.65 9.49
N VAL A 31 7.57 8.10 9.25
CA VAL A 31 8.77 8.85 8.86
C VAL A 31 9.17 8.41 7.46
N ASP A 32 9.27 9.36 6.55
CA ASP A 32 9.74 9.12 5.19
C ASP A 32 10.66 10.25 4.75
N GLN A 33 11.75 9.86 4.09
CA GLN A 33 12.56 10.81 3.35
C GLN A 33 12.10 10.78 1.90
N PHE A 34 11.42 11.85 1.48
CA PHE A 34 10.96 11.94 0.10
C PHE A 34 12.12 11.77 -0.89
N ARG A 35 11.91 10.89 -1.88
CA ARG A 35 12.80 10.66 -3.02
C ARG A 35 11.94 10.47 -4.26
N GLU A 36 12.28 11.16 -5.34
CA GLU A 36 11.50 11.15 -6.59
C GLU A 36 11.41 9.75 -7.22
N ASN A 37 12.49 8.96 -7.16
CA ASN A 37 12.60 7.67 -7.84
C ASN A 37 12.41 6.46 -6.90
N THR A 38 11.37 6.47 -6.06
CA THR A 38 11.02 5.29 -5.25
C THR A 38 10.11 4.34 -6.01
N ALA A 39 10.17 3.04 -5.70
CA ALA A 39 9.35 2.02 -6.34
C ALA A 39 7.85 2.33 -6.33
N SER A 40 7.34 2.96 -5.26
CA SER A 40 5.93 3.35 -5.16
C SER A 40 5.58 4.58 -6.02
N GLN A 41 6.50 5.55 -6.17
CA GLN A 41 6.27 6.76 -6.96
C GLN A 41 6.34 6.49 -8.47
N ILE A 42 7.23 5.60 -8.90
CA ILE A 42 7.42 5.27 -10.33
C ILE A 42 6.50 4.14 -10.82
N ALA A 43 5.80 3.46 -9.91
CA ALA A 43 4.88 2.38 -10.29
C ALA A 43 3.69 2.94 -11.09
N SER A 44 3.32 2.25 -12.17
CA SER A 44 2.15 2.60 -12.99
C SER A 44 0.79 2.33 -12.31
N GLY A 45 0.81 1.77 -11.10
CA GLY A 45 -0.39 1.33 -10.40
C GLY A 45 -1.06 0.09 -11.01
N VAL A 46 -0.39 -0.60 -11.93
CA VAL A 46 -0.92 -1.83 -12.56
C VAL A 46 -0.87 -2.98 -11.56
N ILE A 47 -2.03 -3.53 -11.25
CA ILE A 47 -2.19 -4.73 -10.42
C ILE A 47 -2.56 -5.88 -11.35
N ASN A 48 -1.72 -6.92 -11.40
CA ASN A 48 -2.04 -8.14 -12.16
C ASN A 48 -2.90 -9.09 -11.31
N PRO A 49 -4.18 -9.31 -11.68
CA PRO A 49 -5.10 -10.17 -10.92
C PRO A 49 -4.80 -11.67 -11.07
N VAL A 50 -3.77 -12.05 -11.83
CA VAL A 50 -3.36 -13.43 -12.06
C VAL A 50 -1.89 -13.64 -11.70
N THR A 51 -1.55 -14.83 -11.19
CA THR A 51 -0.17 -15.20 -10.82
C THR A 51 0.36 -16.32 -11.70
N GLY A 52 1.47 -16.07 -12.42
CA GLY A 52 2.33 -17.11 -13.03
C GLY A 52 1.64 -18.20 -13.88
N ARG A 53 2.33 -19.36 -14.01
CA ARG A 53 2.06 -20.48 -14.95
C ARG A 53 0.65 -21.10 -14.91
N ARG A 54 -0.22 -20.72 -13.97
CA ARG A 54 -1.60 -21.20 -13.86
C ARG A 54 -2.52 -20.00 -13.72
N ILE A 55 -3.61 -19.94 -14.46
CA ILE A 55 -4.60 -18.85 -14.37
C ILE A 55 -5.38 -19.00 -13.07
N VAL A 56 -4.79 -18.56 -11.96
CA VAL A 56 -5.43 -18.47 -10.65
C VAL A 56 -5.46 -17.02 -10.20
N LYS A 57 -6.56 -16.62 -9.54
CA LYS A 57 -6.74 -15.26 -9.02
C LYS A 57 -5.67 -14.98 -7.97
N THR A 58 -5.02 -13.82 -8.07
CA THR A 58 -4.10 -13.31 -7.05
C THR A 58 -4.82 -13.13 -5.71
N TRP A 59 -4.08 -13.32 -4.61
CA TRP A 59 -4.57 -13.15 -3.25
C TRP A 59 -5.31 -11.82 -3.06
N MET A 60 -6.51 -11.89 -2.46
CA MET A 60 -7.39 -10.75 -2.16
C MET A 60 -7.69 -9.79 -3.33
N ILE A 61 -7.60 -10.23 -4.59
CA ILE A 61 -7.83 -9.34 -5.75
C ILE A 61 -9.19 -8.62 -5.73
N ARG A 62 -10.21 -9.18 -5.09
CA ARG A 62 -11.52 -8.50 -4.93
C ARG A 62 -11.40 -7.21 -4.11
N VAL A 63 -10.57 -7.19 -3.08
CA VAL A 63 -10.32 -6.02 -2.23
C VAL A 63 -9.38 -5.03 -2.94
N LEU A 64 -8.36 -5.53 -3.63
CA LEU A 64 -7.35 -4.69 -4.30
C LEU A 64 -7.85 -3.98 -5.57
N LYS A 65 -9.01 -4.37 -6.13
CA LYS A 65 -9.62 -3.73 -7.31
C LYS A 65 -10.01 -2.27 -7.14
N MET A 66 -10.09 -1.79 -5.89
CA MET A 66 -10.51 -0.42 -5.57
C MET A 66 -9.50 0.65 -6.03
N LEU A 67 -8.28 0.27 -6.44
CA LEU A 67 -7.24 1.20 -6.90
C LEU A 67 -7.28 1.53 -8.40
N ARG A 68 -8.24 1.00 -9.18
CA ARG A 68 -8.40 1.43 -10.58
C ARG A 68 -9.07 2.80 -10.62
N LYS A 69 -8.31 3.86 -10.90
CA LYS A 69 -8.90 5.16 -11.31
C LYS A 69 -9.91 4.89 -12.42
N ASN A 70 -11.16 5.30 -12.18
CA ASN A 70 -12.20 5.33 -13.19
C ASN A 70 -11.78 6.30 -14.31
N HIS A 71 -11.30 5.76 -15.41
CA HIS A 71 -11.36 6.42 -16.72
C HIS A 71 -12.31 5.60 -17.59
N THR A 72 -13.60 5.90 -17.43
CA THR A 72 -14.66 5.89 -18.45
C THR A 72 -15.68 6.91 -18.00
#